data_AF-A0A0V1P6H4-F1
#
_entry.id   AF-A0A0V1P6H4-F1
#
_cell.length_a   1.000
_cell.length_b   1.000
_cell.length_c   1.000
_cell.angle_alpha   90.00
_cell.angle_beta   90.00
_cell.angle_gamma   90.00
#
_symmetry.space_group_name_H-M   'P 1'
#
loop_
_entity.id
_entity.type
_entity.pdbx_description
1 polymer ?
#
loop_
_entity_poly.entity_id
_entity_poly.type
_entity_poly.pdbx_seq_one_letter_code
_entity_poly.pdbx_strand_id
1 'polypeptide(L)'
;MIFTAAIVILISLKACMAQVATCKDDVDANIDCSNCYLDFVQSLFFVYKPPNVLNTQIIKSERNPTWANSRASIDQGAGHSIILTMAHYVQNNPRINAFAYSDDPPNLPPRNEKSKTKGVVLVDNGADAAAWFVHTASNFLAHLGGYSWPQSETTKGHMFLCLSLDKANLNLVGKAIRYQEPYIYANNLPPAILNQYMELSNLVNGVDVRITPFLMHAKFTTKAAHAVANIQAFGKHSKSFADMYARVLKNKFAANIRIWAPSDTRSKSICKGQYQLRKIASPMQFAGSQVSREADSARWALIEGKNTVCFTTNDYKMNEKRIPGAAVCLENAGVYTAFTAAAFNGFAFCPFDFDELLINYSISVPHFCHTLLTYFSNSFFMNYLELCCAYFIIVNKFNMKWTSSKIKLNLISMYILIEICIQLFTLILAQRYLDRSLITTTKGIVSEISKVIQMLFTTAILILISLKTCMAQVATCKDDGDRDVDW
;
A
#
# COMPACT_ATOMS: atom_id res chain seq x y z
N MET A 1 22.68 -42.45 45.42
CA MET A 1 21.55 -42.46 44.47
C MET A 1 21.07 -41.03 44.32
N ILE A 2 21.31 -40.41 43.16
CA ILE A 2 20.78 -39.08 42.81
C ILE A 2 19.56 -39.34 41.93
N PHE A 3 18.38 -38.91 42.37
CA PHE A 3 17.14 -38.97 41.57
C PHE A 3 17.11 -37.76 40.64
N THR A 4 17.28 -37.99 39.34
CA THR A 4 17.03 -36.98 38.30
C THR A 4 15.55 -37.01 37.94
N ALA A 5 14.80 -35.95 38.30
CA ALA A 5 13.41 -35.80 37.86
C ALA A 5 13.40 -35.11 36.48
N ALA A 6 12.90 -35.81 35.46
CA ALA A 6 12.64 -35.25 34.13
C ALA A 6 11.13 -34.97 33.99
N ILE A 7 10.78 -33.72 33.71
CA ILE A 7 9.38 -33.33 33.40
C ILE A 7 9.25 -33.28 31.89
N VAL A 8 8.45 -34.18 31.31
CA VAL A 8 8.12 -34.18 29.89
C VAL A 8 6.76 -33.53 29.70
N ILE A 9 6.72 -32.38 29.02
CA ILE A 9 5.47 -31.69 28.68
C ILE A 9 5.17 -31.98 27.21
N LEU A 10 4.10 -32.73 26.96
CA LEU A 10 3.58 -33.03 25.63
C LEU A 10 2.49 -32.03 25.26
N ILE A 11 2.79 -31.13 24.34
CA ILE A 11 1.83 -30.15 23.82
C ILE A 11 1.36 -30.62 22.45
N SER A 12 0.11 -31.10 22.36
CA SER A 12 -0.53 -31.46 21.10
C SER A 12 -1.30 -30.25 20.55
N LEU A 13 -0.74 -29.56 19.57
CA LEU A 13 -1.41 -28.44 18.88
C LEU A 13 -2.11 -28.98 17.63
N LYS A 14 -3.44 -28.89 17.63
CA LYS A 14 -4.27 -29.17 16.45
C LYS A 14 -4.50 -27.85 15.72
N ALA A 15 -3.83 -27.65 14.59
CA ALA A 15 -4.04 -26.46 13.75
C ALA A 15 -4.92 -26.88 12.56
N CYS A 16 -6.13 -26.33 12.49
CA CYS A 16 -7.05 -26.54 11.38
C CYS A 16 -7.20 -25.19 10.67
N MET A 17 -6.59 -25.04 9.50
CA MET A 17 -6.74 -23.83 8.70
C MET A 17 -8.09 -23.90 8.00
N ALA A 18 -9.06 -23.11 8.49
CA ALA A 18 -10.34 -22.98 7.81
C ALA A 18 -10.15 -22.25 6.46
N GLN A 19 -10.82 -22.70 5.41
CA GLN A 19 -10.96 -21.93 4.18
C GLN A 19 -11.87 -20.73 4.49
N VAL A 20 -11.31 -19.51 4.46
CA VAL A 20 -12.01 -18.27 4.80
C VAL A 20 -11.90 -17.28 3.65
N ALA A 21 -12.97 -16.52 3.40
CA ALA A 21 -12.99 -15.44 2.41
C ALA A 21 -12.18 -14.21 2.89
N THR A 22 -10.85 -14.31 2.84
CA THR A 22 -9.91 -13.23 3.19
C THR A 22 -8.85 -13.05 2.11
N CYS A 23 -8.22 -11.88 2.09
CA CYS A 23 -7.03 -11.63 1.28
C CYS A 23 -5.91 -12.60 1.66
N LYS A 24 -5.31 -13.25 0.65
CA LYS A 24 -4.15 -14.15 0.82
C LYS A 24 -2.94 -13.51 0.15
N ASP A 25 -1.79 -13.51 0.84
CA ASP A 25 -0.56 -12.99 0.26
C ASP A 25 0.13 -14.05 -0.62
N ASP A 26 1.32 -13.74 -1.14
CA ASP A 26 2.06 -14.63 -2.04
C ASP A 26 2.62 -15.89 -1.36
N VAL A 27 2.66 -15.89 -0.03
CA VAL A 27 2.99 -17.07 0.76
C VAL A 27 1.65 -17.68 1.14
N ASP A 28 1.09 -18.48 0.23
CA ASP A 28 0.13 -19.50 0.66
C ASP A 28 0.76 -20.16 1.89
N ALA A 29 0.10 -20.11 3.05
CA ALA A 29 0.65 -20.62 4.31
C ALA A 29 0.72 -22.15 4.24
N ASN A 30 1.57 -22.62 3.34
CA ASN A 30 1.75 -23.98 2.92
C ASN A 30 3.18 -24.08 2.36
N ILE A 31 3.93 -25.00 2.95
CA ILE A 31 5.38 -25.24 2.83
C ILE A 31 6.20 -24.38 3.83
N ASP A 32 6.33 -24.96 5.02
CA ASP A 32 7.50 -24.84 5.91
C ASP A 32 7.68 -23.52 6.68
N CYS A 33 6.75 -23.22 7.59
CA CYS A 33 7.02 -22.24 8.64
C CYS A 33 6.91 -22.89 10.02
N SER A 34 8.06 -23.28 10.56
CA SER A 34 8.29 -23.81 11.90
C SER A 34 7.99 -22.82 13.04
N ASN A 35 7.37 -21.67 12.74
CA ASN A 35 7.04 -20.62 13.73
C ASN A 35 5.69 -19.90 13.46
N CYS A 36 4.72 -20.54 12.80
CA CYS A 36 3.35 -20.02 12.64
C CYS A 36 2.50 -20.14 13.92
N TYR A 37 2.95 -19.54 15.03
CA TYR A 37 2.09 -19.20 16.16
C TYR A 37 1.37 -17.84 15.97
N LEU A 38 1.59 -17.18 14.83
CA LEU A 38 0.93 -15.95 14.44
C LEU A 38 0.43 -16.12 12.99
N ASP A 39 -0.84 -16.48 12.83
CA ASP A 39 -1.52 -16.44 11.54
C ASP A 39 -1.44 -15.02 10.98
N PHE A 40 -0.54 -14.77 10.02
CA PHE A 40 -0.46 -13.52 9.28
C PHE A 40 -1.59 -13.45 8.23
N VAL A 41 -2.85 -13.46 8.68
CA VAL A 41 -3.96 -13.01 7.85
C VAL A 41 -3.75 -11.52 7.59
N GLN A 42 -3.33 -11.19 6.38
CA GLN A 42 -3.21 -9.80 6.00
C GLN A 42 -4.59 -9.20 5.81
N SER A 43 -4.79 -8.08 6.49
CA SER A 43 -6.05 -7.35 6.40
C SER A 43 -6.24 -6.71 5.01
N LEU A 44 -5.13 -6.53 4.29
CA LEU A 44 -5.06 -5.74 3.07
C LEU A 44 -3.69 -5.87 2.38
N PHE A 45 -3.71 -5.90 1.05
CA PHE A 45 -2.54 -5.68 0.19
C PHE A 45 -2.88 -4.86 -1.08
N PHE A 46 -1.86 -4.24 -1.66
CA PHE A 46 -1.86 -3.79 -3.05
C PHE A 46 -0.88 -4.63 -3.88
N VAL A 47 -1.27 -4.93 -5.11
CA VAL A 47 -0.35 -5.44 -6.14
C VAL A 47 -0.27 -4.42 -7.27
N TYR A 48 0.93 -4.13 -7.73
CA TYR A 48 1.18 -3.33 -8.92
C TYR A 48 1.92 -4.14 -9.98
N LYS A 49 1.34 -4.18 -11.18
CA LYS A 49 1.96 -4.74 -12.39
C LYS A 49 2.43 -3.57 -13.28
N PRO A 50 3.73 -3.39 -13.49
CA PRO A 50 4.24 -2.34 -14.39
C PRO A 50 3.89 -2.60 -15.86
N PRO A 51 3.91 -1.57 -16.72
CA PRO A 51 3.73 -1.72 -18.16
C PRO A 51 4.81 -2.62 -18.78
N ASN A 52 4.42 -3.49 -19.72
CA ASN A 52 5.29 -4.39 -20.49
C ASN A 52 6.01 -5.48 -19.67
N VAL A 53 5.64 -5.66 -18.40
CA VAL A 53 6.26 -6.65 -17.49
C VAL A 53 5.17 -7.50 -16.83
N LEU A 54 5.42 -8.80 -16.66
CA LEU A 54 4.51 -9.73 -15.98
C LEU A 54 4.82 -9.91 -14.50
N ASN A 55 6.07 -9.65 -14.10
CA ASN A 55 6.44 -9.57 -12.69
C ASN A 55 5.73 -8.40 -12.03
N THR A 56 5.21 -8.64 -10.83
CA THR A 56 4.47 -7.64 -10.06
C THR A 56 5.20 -7.31 -8.78
N GLN A 57 4.77 -6.22 -8.16
CA GLN A 57 5.21 -5.79 -6.85
C GLN A 57 4.03 -5.84 -5.91
N ILE A 58 4.24 -6.31 -4.70
CA ILE A 58 3.24 -6.37 -3.64
C ILE A 58 3.66 -5.46 -2.48
N ILE A 59 2.68 -4.78 -1.88
CA ILE A 59 2.84 -4.06 -0.62
C ILE A 59 1.68 -4.42 0.30
N LYS A 60 2.02 -4.70 1.56
CA LYS A 60 1.14 -5.38 2.52
C LYS A 60 0.92 -4.47 3.73
N SER A 61 -0.21 -4.63 4.42
CA SER A 61 -0.56 -3.86 5.61
C SER A 61 0.23 -4.27 6.88
N GLU A 62 1.57 -4.21 6.79
CA GLU A 62 2.49 -4.56 7.87
C GLU A 62 3.02 -3.31 8.60
N ARG A 63 3.82 -3.48 9.66
CA ARG A 63 4.32 -2.38 10.49
C ARG A 63 5.15 -1.36 9.68
N ASN A 64 5.93 -1.86 8.70
CA ASN A 64 6.76 -1.07 7.79
C ASN A 64 6.56 -1.56 6.34
N PRO A 65 5.45 -1.17 5.68
CA PRO A 65 5.14 -1.57 4.31
C PRO A 65 6.19 -1.05 3.32
N THR A 66 6.74 -1.95 2.52
CA THR A 66 7.57 -1.61 1.36
C THR A 66 7.10 -2.41 0.16
N TRP A 67 7.26 -1.87 -1.04
CA TRP A 67 7.09 -2.65 -2.27
C TRP A 67 8.14 -3.76 -2.30
N ALA A 68 7.69 -4.98 -2.58
CA ALA A 68 8.53 -6.15 -2.74
C ALA A 68 8.11 -6.91 -4.00
N ASN A 69 9.04 -7.64 -4.62
CA ASN A 69 8.72 -8.53 -5.73
C ASN A 69 7.67 -9.54 -5.28
N SER A 70 6.66 -9.75 -6.11
CA SER A 70 5.75 -10.86 -5.92
C SER A 70 6.47 -12.19 -6.17
N ARG A 71 6.01 -13.27 -5.53
CA ARG A 71 6.66 -14.60 -5.62
C ARG A 71 6.61 -15.21 -7.02
N ALA A 72 5.57 -14.92 -7.79
CA ALA A 72 5.39 -15.35 -9.16
C ALA A 72 4.89 -14.21 -10.04
N SER A 73 5.05 -14.35 -11.36
CA SER A 73 4.47 -13.40 -12.32
C SER A 73 2.95 -13.55 -12.40
N ILE A 74 2.26 -12.47 -12.80
CA ILE A 74 0.79 -12.39 -12.78
C ILE A 74 0.09 -13.35 -13.75
N ASP A 75 0.81 -13.95 -14.70
CA ASP A 75 0.27 -14.89 -15.67
C ASP A 75 0.37 -16.35 -15.23
N GLN A 76 1.07 -16.64 -14.13
CA GLN A 76 1.19 -17.99 -13.60
C GLN A 76 -0.12 -18.44 -12.96
N GLY A 77 -0.37 -19.76 -12.92
CA GLY A 77 -1.57 -20.34 -12.32
C GLY A 77 -1.46 -20.65 -10.83
N ALA A 78 -0.33 -20.35 -10.19
CA ALA A 78 -0.08 -20.60 -8.77
C ALA A 78 0.98 -19.64 -8.19
N GLY A 79 1.08 -19.56 -6.87
CA GLY A 79 2.16 -18.85 -6.17
C GLY A 79 2.07 -17.32 -6.22
N HIS A 80 0.89 -16.75 -6.50
CA HIS A 80 0.64 -15.31 -6.49
C HIS A 80 -0.61 -14.99 -5.67
N SER A 81 -0.54 -13.98 -4.82
CA SER A 81 -1.61 -13.45 -3.94
C SER A 81 -2.97 -13.28 -4.62
N ILE A 82 -3.01 -12.77 -5.86
CA ILE A 82 -4.25 -12.60 -6.62
C ILE A 82 -4.91 -13.96 -6.86
N ILE A 83 -4.15 -14.95 -7.29
CA ILE A 83 -4.65 -16.31 -7.57
C ILE A 83 -5.12 -16.96 -6.26
N LEU A 84 -4.31 -16.85 -5.21
CA LEU A 84 -4.61 -17.44 -3.91
C LEU A 84 -5.89 -16.86 -3.31
N THR A 85 -6.07 -15.54 -3.43
CA THR A 85 -7.30 -14.85 -3.01
C THR A 85 -8.50 -15.25 -3.87
N MET A 86 -8.31 -15.35 -5.20
CA MET A 86 -9.38 -15.66 -6.15
C MET A 86 -9.63 -17.17 -6.34
N ALA A 87 -8.91 -18.04 -5.65
CA ALA A 87 -8.98 -19.50 -5.84
C ALA A 87 -10.42 -20.02 -5.77
N HIS A 88 -11.19 -19.56 -4.79
CA HIS A 88 -12.59 -19.97 -4.56
C HIS A 88 -13.62 -19.26 -5.46
N TYR A 89 -13.17 -18.29 -6.26
CA TYR A 89 -13.99 -17.63 -7.28
C TYR A 89 -13.81 -18.27 -8.65
N VAL A 90 -12.59 -18.69 -8.97
CA VAL A 90 -12.26 -19.37 -10.24
C VAL A 90 -12.51 -20.88 -10.17
N GLN A 91 -12.55 -21.46 -8.97
CA GLN A 91 -12.96 -22.83 -8.69
C GLN A 91 -14.23 -22.79 -7.85
N ASN A 92 -15.24 -23.59 -8.18
CA ASN A 92 -16.51 -23.58 -7.46
C ASN A 92 -16.30 -24.03 -6.00
N ASN A 93 -16.57 -23.16 -5.02
CA ASN A 93 -16.54 -23.50 -3.60
C ASN A 93 -17.92 -23.24 -2.98
N PRO A 94 -18.64 -24.25 -2.46
CA PRO A 94 -19.96 -24.06 -1.86
C PRO A 94 -19.93 -23.22 -0.58
N ARG A 95 -18.77 -23.07 0.07
CA ARG A 95 -18.61 -22.28 1.29
C ARG A 95 -18.35 -20.79 1.01
N ILE A 96 -17.77 -20.45 -0.13
CA ILE A 96 -17.39 -19.08 -0.46
C ILE A 96 -18.12 -18.66 -1.73
N ASN A 97 -19.11 -17.80 -1.57
CA ASN A 97 -19.83 -17.21 -2.69
C ASN A 97 -19.29 -15.81 -3.01
N ALA A 98 -19.63 -15.33 -4.18
CA ALA A 98 -19.13 -14.10 -4.72
C ALA A 98 -20.11 -13.43 -5.67
N PHE A 99 -19.90 -12.14 -5.88
CA PHE A 99 -20.33 -11.48 -7.11
C PHE A 99 -19.15 -10.71 -7.70
N ALA A 100 -19.18 -10.55 -9.01
CA ALA A 100 -18.14 -9.84 -9.76
C ALA A 100 -18.76 -8.82 -10.71
N TYR A 101 -18.04 -7.72 -10.88
CA TYR A 101 -18.47 -6.58 -11.66
C TYR A 101 -17.35 -6.02 -12.51
N SER A 102 -17.67 -5.61 -13.74
CA SER A 102 -16.72 -5.05 -14.70
C SER A 102 -17.47 -4.43 -15.88
N ASP A 103 -16.95 -3.34 -16.42
CA ASP A 103 -17.35 -2.77 -17.71
C ASP A 103 -16.84 -3.55 -18.93
N ASP A 104 -15.84 -4.40 -18.72
CA ASP A 104 -15.23 -5.22 -19.76
C ASP A 104 -14.93 -6.62 -19.19
N PRO A 105 -15.99 -7.43 -18.92
CA PRO A 105 -15.84 -8.74 -18.33
C PRO A 105 -15.30 -9.77 -19.34
N PRO A 106 -14.55 -10.79 -18.88
CA PRO A 106 -14.03 -11.83 -19.76
C PRO A 106 -15.16 -12.62 -20.44
N ASN A 107 -14.90 -13.11 -21.66
CA ASN A 107 -15.81 -13.93 -22.47
C ASN A 107 -17.13 -13.25 -22.85
N LEU A 108 -17.23 -11.94 -22.65
CA LEU A 108 -18.38 -11.12 -23.01
C LEU A 108 -17.89 -9.86 -23.73
N PRO A 109 -18.67 -9.28 -24.65
CA PRO A 109 -18.33 -7.96 -25.18
C PRO A 109 -18.41 -6.92 -24.06
N PRO A 110 -17.76 -5.75 -24.19
CA PRO A 110 -17.88 -4.65 -23.25
C PRO A 110 -19.35 -4.35 -22.90
N ARG A 111 -19.61 -4.07 -21.62
CA ARG A 111 -20.93 -3.82 -21.05
C ARG A 111 -20.91 -2.56 -20.22
N ASN A 112 -21.95 -1.74 -20.32
CA ASN A 112 -22.12 -0.57 -19.46
C ASN A 112 -20.89 0.36 -19.47
N GLU A 113 -20.54 0.87 -20.67
CA GLU A 113 -19.41 1.79 -20.93
C GLU A 113 -19.44 3.09 -20.09
N LYS A 114 -20.51 3.33 -19.34
CA LYS A 114 -20.60 4.48 -18.43
C LYS A 114 -19.71 4.28 -17.22
N SER A 115 -19.67 3.09 -16.63
CA SER A 115 -18.80 2.81 -15.48
C SER A 115 -17.46 2.25 -15.94
N LYS A 116 -16.42 2.46 -15.15
CA LYS A 116 -15.07 1.92 -15.39
C LYS A 116 -14.59 1.01 -14.24
N THR A 117 -15.52 0.66 -13.35
CA THR A 117 -15.20 -0.03 -12.11
C THR A 117 -15.18 -1.54 -12.30
N LYS A 118 -14.19 -2.18 -11.69
CA LYS A 118 -13.96 -3.61 -11.81
C LYS A 118 -13.58 -4.21 -10.45
N GLY A 119 -14.12 -5.38 -10.14
CA GLY A 119 -13.83 -6.05 -8.88
C GLY A 119 -14.67 -7.29 -8.60
N VAL A 120 -14.35 -7.93 -7.48
CA VAL A 120 -14.98 -9.14 -6.96
C VAL A 120 -15.20 -8.95 -5.46
N VAL A 121 -16.36 -9.35 -4.95
CA VAL A 121 -16.61 -9.46 -3.51
C VAL A 121 -16.81 -10.93 -3.19
N LEU A 122 -16.00 -11.46 -2.28
CA LEU A 122 -16.09 -12.81 -1.75
C LEU A 122 -16.75 -12.79 -0.37
N VAL A 123 -17.62 -13.74 -0.08
CA VAL A 123 -18.34 -13.87 1.18
C VAL A 123 -18.28 -15.33 1.63
N ASP A 124 -17.75 -15.58 2.83
CA ASP A 124 -17.81 -16.90 3.45
C ASP A 124 -19.21 -17.12 4.02
N ASN A 125 -19.85 -18.25 3.75
CA ASN A 125 -21.20 -18.51 4.28
C ASN A 125 -21.20 -18.84 5.78
N GLY A 126 -20.15 -19.51 6.29
CA GLY A 126 -20.06 -19.99 7.66
C GLY A 126 -19.36 -19.02 8.60
N ALA A 127 -18.19 -18.50 8.19
CA ALA A 127 -17.40 -17.56 9.01
C ALA A 127 -17.87 -16.12 8.82
N ASP A 128 -17.68 -15.25 9.81
CA ASP A 128 -17.88 -13.80 9.65
C ASP A 128 -16.71 -13.17 8.87
N ALA A 129 -16.60 -13.50 7.58
CA ALA A 129 -15.50 -13.03 6.75
C ALA A 129 -15.96 -12.74 5.32
N ALA A 130 -15.43 -11.64 4.77
CA ALA A 130 -15.58 -11.27 3.39
C ALA A 130 -14.29 -10.59 2.89
N ALA A 131 -14.11 -10.60 1.57
CA ALA A 131 -13.03 -9.90 0.90
C ALA A 131 -13.57 -9.03 -0.23
N TRP A 132 -13.07 -7.80 -0.35
CA TRP A 132 -13.36 -6.91 -1.46
C TRP A 132 -12.10 -6.70 -2.29
N PHE A 133 -12.13 -7.19 -3.52
CA PHE A 133 -11.05 -7.13 -4.48
C PHE A 133 -11.39 -6.12 -5.58
N VAL A 134 -10.54 -5.13 -5.80
CA VAL A 134 -10.70 -4.06 -6.81
C VAL A 134 -9.51 -4.07 -7.74
N HIS A 135 -9.72 -3.91 -9.06
CA HIS A 135 -8.64 -3.92 -10.04
C HIS A 135 -8.88 -2.99 -11.23
N THR A 136 -7.85 -2.81 -12.06
CA THR A 136 -7.95 -2.02 -13.31
C THR A 136 -7.89 -2.84 -14.59
N ALA A 137 -7.58 -4.14 -14.53
CA ALA A 137 -7.42 -4.99 -15.71
C ALA A 137 -8.75 -5.29 -16.41
N SER A 138 -8.81 -5.01 -17.72
CA SER A 138 -9.91 -5.40 -18.61
C SER A 138 -9.84 -6.90 -18.97
N ASN A 139 -10.97 -7.53 -19.30
CA ASN A 139 -11.05 -8.97 -19.60
C ASN A 139 -10.48 -9.89 -18.50
N PHE A 140 -10.57 -9.45 -17.24
CA PHE A 140 -10.13 -10.14 -16.03
C PHE A 140 -11.26 -10.08 -15.00
N LEU A 141 -11.70 -11.14 -14.32
CA LEU A 141 -11.27 -12.54 -14.22
C LEU A 141 -12.52 -13.44 -14.39
N ALA A 142 -12.40 -14.59 -15.06
CA ALA A 142 -13.57 -15.41 -15.38
C ALA A 142 -14.09 -16.18 -14.15
N HIS A 143 -15.40 -16.08 -13.88
CA HIS A 143 -16.03 -16.92 -12.86
C HIS A 143 -16.08 -18.37 -13.32
N LEU A 144 -15.58 -19.31 -12.50
CA LEU A 144 -15.51 -20.74 -12.80
C LEU A 144 -14.74 -21.10 -14.09
N GLY A 145 -13.94 -20.15 -14.62
CA GLY A 145 -13.20 -20.32 -15.88
C GLY A 145 -11.72 -20.62 -15.70
N GLY A 146 -11.26 -20.87 -14.47
CA GLY A 146 -9.85 -20.93 -14.15
C GLY A 146 -9.17 -19.56 -14.14
N TYR A 147 -7.93 -19.51 -13.66
CA TYR A 147 -7.12 -18.30 -13.66
C TYR A 147 -6.47 -18.08 -15.02
N SER A 148 -6.60 -16.87 -15.57
CA SER A 148 -5.94 -16.48 -16.82
C SER A 148 -5.68 -14.98 -16.85
N TRP A 149 -4.49 -14.61 -17.31
CA TRP A 149 -4.10 -13.21 -17.51
C TRP A 149 -4.35 -12.76 -18.96
N PRO A 150 -5.09 -11.66 -19.18
CA PRO A 150 -5.34 -11.14 -20.52
C PRO A 150 -4.08 -10.52 -21.12
N GLN A 151 -3.55 -11.12 -22.19
CA GLN A 151 -2.31 -10.68 -22.85
C GLN A 151 -2.38 -9.25 -23.39
N SER A 152 -3.56 -8.76 -23.77
CA SER A 152 -3.77 -7.37 -24.22
C SER A 152 -3.47 -6.34 -23.13
N GLU A 153 -3.54 -6.73 -21.86
CA GLU A 153 -3.27 -5.87 -20.71
C GLU A 153 -1.80 -5.93 -20.28
N THR A 154 -0.96 -6.75 -20.94
CA THR A 154 0.47 -6.85 -20.60
C THR A 154 1.23 -5.54 -20.86
N THR A 155 0.83 -4.78 -21.86
CA THR A 155 1.48 -3.51 -22.25
C THR A 155 1.14 -2.35 -21.32
N LYS A 156 0.21 -2.52 -20.38
CA LYS A 156 -0.29 -1.47 -19.51
C LYS A 156 0.07 -1.74 -18.04
N GLY A 157 0.20 -0.66 -17.28
CA GLY A 157 0.29 -0.72 -15.82
C GLY A 157 -1.06 -1.05 -15.20
N HIS A 158 -1.09 -1.91 -14.19
CA HIS A 158 -2.30 -2.30 -13.48
C HIS A 158 -2.09 -2.32 -11.96
N MET A 159 -3.14 -1.97 -11.22
CA MET A 159 -3.14 -2.02 -9.76
C MET A 159 -4.33 -2.82 -9.27
N PHE A 160 -4.09 -3.61 -8.23
CA PHE A 160 -5.04 -4.47 -7.57
C PHE A 160 -5.02 -4.15 -6.08
N LEU A 161 -6.20 -4.11 -5.47
CA LEU A 161 -6.41 -3.84 -4.05
C LEU A 161 -7.27 -4.96 -3.50
N CYS A 162 -6.80 -5.62 -2.43
CA CYS A 162 -7.62 -6.56 -1.67
C CYS A 162 -7.83 -6.04 -0.25
N LEU A 163 -9.07 -6.07 0.20
CA LEU A 163 -9.47 -5.72 1.57
C LEU A 163 -10.18 -6.91 2.23
N SER A 164 -9.72 -7.36 3.38
CA SER A 164 -10.44 -8.30 4.24
C SER A 164 -11.35 -7.50 5.18
N LEU A 165 -12.62 -7.91 5.31
CA LEU A 165 -13.62 -7.23 6.13
C LEU A 165 -14.56 -8.22 6.85
N ASP A 166 -15.13 -7.76 7.96
CA ASP A 166 -16.26 -8.44 8.60
C ASP A 166 -17.53 -8.27 7.76
N LYS A 167 -18.45 -9.23 7.82
CA LYS A 167 -19.69 -9.17 7.03
C LYS A 167 -20.56 -7.98 7.40
N ALA A 168 -20.42 -7.45 8.62
CA ALA A 168 -21.09 -6.22 9.06
C ALA A 168 -20.87 -5.04 8.09
N ASN A 169 -19.74 -5.00 7.38
CA ASN A 169 -19.41 -3.95 6.43
C ASN A 169 -19.95 -4.19 5.01
N LEU A 170 -20.58 -5.34 4.72
CA LEU A 170 -21.05 -5.71 3.38
C LEU A 170 -22.09 -4.74 2.81
N ASN A 171 -23.03 -4.24 3.63
CA ASN A 171 -24.00 -3.25 3.16
C ASN A 171 -23.32 -1.91 2.79
N LEU A 172 -22.27 -1.51 3.52
CA LEU A 172 -21.50 -0.30 3.21
C LEU A 172 -20.75 -0.45 1.89
N VAL A 173 -20.09 -1.60 1.69
CA VAL A 173 -19.39 -1.93 0.45
C VAL A 173 -20.37 -2.04 -0.72
N GLY A 174 -21.47 -2.77 -0.54
CA GLY A 174 -22.52 -2.93 -1.55
C GLY A 174 -23.10 -1.59 -2.00
N LYS A 175 -23.42 -0.71 -1.05
CA LYS A 175 -23.90 0.64 -1.36
C LYS A 175 -22.84 1.48 -2.08
N ALA A 176 -21.58 1.42 -1.64
CA ALA A 176 -20.48 2.13 -2.30
C ALA A 176 -20.26 1.64 -3.74
N ILE A 177 -20.40 0.34 -4.01
CA ILE A 177 -20.32 -0.25 -5.35
C ILE A 177 -21.52 0.15 -6.20
N ARG A 178 -22.74 0.07 -5.66
CA ARG A 178 -23.99 0.42 -6.36
C ARG A 178 -24.01 1.84 -6.90
N TYR A 179 -23.44 2.79 -6.17
CA TYR A 179 -23.33 4.18 -6.63
C TYR A 179 -22.40 4.37 -7.83
N GLN A 180 -21.59 3.37 -8.18
CA GLN A 180 -20.69 3.40 -9.34
C GLN A 180 -21.37 2.90 -10.61
N GLU A 181 -22.67 2.58 -10.56
CA GLU A 181 -23.45 2.01 -11.68
C GLU A 181 -22.69 0.86 -12.38
N PRO A 182 -22.19 -0.17 -11.65
CA PRO A 182 -21.40 -1.24 -12.25
C PRO A 182 -22.28 -2.21 -13.05
N TYR A 183 -21.67 -2.96 -13.95
CA TYR A 183 -22.30 -4.13 -14.54
C TYR A 183 -21.87 -5.39 -13.77
N ILE A 184 -22.84 -6.12 -13.20
CA ILE A 184 -22.62 -7.39 -12.51
C ILE A 184 -22.65 -8.51 -13.55
N TYR A 185 -21.52 -9.22 -13.74
CA TYR A 185 -21.40 -10.28 -14.75
C TYR A 185 -21.40 -11.69 -14.17
N ALA A 186 -21.19 -11.82 -12.85
CA ALA A 186 -21.29 -13.07 -12.12
C ALA A 186 -21.84 -12.82 -10.72
N ASN A 187 -22.74 -13.67 -10.24
CA ASN A 187 -23.27 -13.64 -8.89
C ASN A 187 -23.74 -15.04 -8.51
N ASN A 188 -23.23 -15.57 -7.40
CA ASN A 188 -23.72 -16.81 -6.79
C ASN A 188 -24.02 -16.63 -5.29
N LEU A 189 -24.27 -15.39 -4.83
CA LEU A 189 -24.64 -15.14 -3.43
C LEU A 189 -25.97 -15.84 -3.09
N PRO A 190 -26.05 -16.59 -1.98
CA PRO A 190 -27.26 -17.30 -1.60
C PRO A 190 -28.33 -16.35 -1.06
N PRO A 191 -29.63 -16.70 -1.17
CA PRO A 191 -30.72 -15.89 -0.64
C PRO A 191 -30.56 -15.51 0.84
N ALA A 192 -29.96 -16.39 1.65
CA ALA A 192 -29.69 -16.11 3.06
C ALA A 192 -28.81 -14.86 3.26
N ILE A 193 -27.76 -14.70 2.45
CA ILE A 193 -26.88 -13.51 2.47
C ILE A 193 -27.63 -12.30 1.92
N LEU A 194 -28.36 -12.43 0.81
CA LEU A 194 -29.06 -11.31 0.18
C LEU A 194 -30.19 -10.75 1.06
N ASN A 195 -30.90 -11.61 1.80
CA ASN A 195 -31.94 -11.20 2.73
C ASN A 195 -31.37 -10.49 3.97
N GLN A 196 -30.15 -10.84 4.38
CA GLN A 196 -29.46 -10.19 5.49
C GLN A 196 -28.85 -8.83 5.09
N TYR A 197 -28.33 -8.73 3.85
CA TYR A 197 -27.62 -7.55 3.36
C TYR A 197 -28.38 -6.89 2.20
N MET A 198 -29.41 -6.10 2.54
CA MET A 198 -30.29 -5.48 1.54
C MET A 198 -29.58 -4.58 0.53
N GLU A 199 -28.49 -3.88 0.87
CA GLU A 199 -27.77 -3.05 -0.10
C GLU A 199 -26.98 -3.90 -1.10
N LEU A 200 -26.51 -5.09 -0.68
CA LEU A 200 -25.96 -6.08 -1.62
C LEU A 200 -27.06 -6.64 -2.53
N SER A 201 -28.22 -7.00 -1.96
CA SER A 201 -29.38 -7.43 -2.76
C SER A 201 -29.77 -6.40 -3.81
N ASN A 202 -29.87 -5.12 -3.41
CA ASN A 202 -30.15 -4.03 -4.34
C ASN A 202 -29.08 -3.89 -5.43
N LEU A 203 -27.81 -4.10 -5.09
CA LEU A 203 -26.71 -4.04 -6.06
C LEU A 203 -26.80 -5.18 -7.09
N VAL A 204 -26.89 -6.43 -6.64
CA VAL A 204 -26.88 -7.59 -7.55
C VAL A 204 -28.14 -7.68 -8.40
N ASN A 205 -29.27 -7.15 -7.91
CA ASN A 205 -30.52 -7.05 -8.65
C ASN A 205 -30.62 -5.77 -9.51
N GLY A 206 -29.56 -4.95 -9.59
CA GLY A 206 -29.52 -3.79 -10.46
C GLY A 206 -30.51 -2.67 -10.09
N VAL A 207 -30.85 -2.52 -8.80
CA VAL A 207 -31.79 -1.49 -8.34
C VAL A 207 -31.12 -0.11 -8.47
N ASP A 208 -31.71 0.77 -9.27
CA ASP A 208 -31.19 2.12 -9.50
C ASP A 208 -31.03 2.94 -8.21
N VAL A 209 -30.00 3.79 -8.17
CA VAL A 209 -29.90 4.85 -7.16
C VAL A 209 -30.78 6.02 -7.59
N ARG A 210 -31.86 6.27 -6.83
CA ARG A 210 -32.84 7.33 -7.13
C ARG A 210 -32.87 8.46 -6.10
N ILE A 211 -32.20 8.26 -4.97
CA ILE A 211 -32.24 9.19 -3.82
C ILE A 211 -30.97 10.04 -3.81
N THR A 212 -31.14 11.34 -3.59
CA THR A 212 -30.04 12.28 -3.39
C THR A 212 -29.51 12.19 -1.95
N PRO A 213 -28.20 12.46 -1.73
CA PRO A 213 -27.20 12.86 -2.71
C PRO A 213 -26.74 11.68 -3.58
N PHE A 214 -26.45 11.93 -4.87
CA PHE A 214 -25.87 10.97 -5.83
C PHE A 214 -24.38 10.66 -5.56
N LEU A 215 -23.96 10.82 -4.30
CA LEU A 215 -22.63 10.56 -3.78
C LEU A 215 -22.79 9.71 -2.53
N MET A 216 -22.06 8.60 -2.47
CA MET A 216 -21.99 7.73 -1.32
C MET A 216 -20.60 7.85 -0.69
N HIS A 217 -20.55 7.81 0.63
CA HIS A 217 -19.32 7.75 1.40
C HIS A 217 -19.54 6.82 2.59
N ALA A 218 -18.76 5.75 2.63
CA ALA A 218 -18.72 4.77 3.70
C ALA A 218 -17.37 4.85 4.42
N LYS A 219 -17.40 4.68 5.74
CA LYS A 219 -16.20 4.48 6.56
C LYS A 219 -16.31 3.15 7.27
N PHE A 220 -15.25 2.36 7.23
CA PHE A 220 -15.16 1.10 7.95
C PHE A 220 -13.68 0.73 8.15
N THR A 221 -13.44 -0.34 8.89
CA THR A 221 -12.10 -0.85 9.17
C THR A 221 -11.91 -2.21 8.54
N THR A 222 -10.67 -2.55 8.18
CA THR A 222 -10.33 -3.92 7.76
C THR A 222 -10.43 -4.90 8.93
N LYS A 223 -10.74 -6.16 8.62
CA LYS A 223 -10.68 -7.28 9.56
C LYS A 223 -9.20 -7.63 9.75
N ALA A 224 -8.63 -7.31 10.92
CA ALA A 224 -7.21 -7.51 11.21
C ALA A 224 -6.99 -7.89 12.68
N ALA A 225 -6.05 -8.82 12.94
CA ALA A 225 -5.60 -9.13 14.29
C ALA A 225 -4.55 -8.12 14.83
N HIS A 226 -3.75 -7.50 13.93
CA HIS A 226 -2.56 -6.74 14.34
C HIS A 226 -2.40 -5.35 13.70
N ALA A 227 -3.03 -5.09 12.54
CA ALA A 227 -2.93 -3.81 11.85
C ALA A 227 -4.27 -3.47 11.18
N VAL A 228 -5.18 -2.89 11.95
CA VAL A 228 -6.47 -2.40 11.46
C VAL A 228 -6.23 -1.16 10.60
N ALA A 229 -6.77 -1.15 9.39
CA ALA A 229 -6.68 -0.01 8.50
C ALA A 229 -8.03 0.70 8.36
N ASN A 230 -8.05 2.03 8.48
CA ASN A 230 -9.26 2.81 8.23
C ASN A 230 -9.46 2.95 6.72
N ILE A 231 -10.63 2.53 6.26
CA ILE A 231 -11.05 2.60 4.86
C ILE A 231 -12.16 3.63 4.72
N GLN A 232 -12.03 4.49 3.72
CA GLN A 232 -13.09 5.39 3.27
C GLN A 232 -13.42 5.08 1.81
N ALA A 233 -14.58 4.49 1.58
CA ALA A 233 -15.05 4.14 0.25
C ALA A 233 -16.04 5.19 -0.26
N PHE A 234 -15.79 5.71 -1.45
CA PHE A 234 -16.62 6.70 -2.13
C PHE A 234 -17.24 6.08 -3.37
N GLY A 235 -18.55 6.29 -3.54
CA GLY A 235 -19.28 5.96 -4.74
C GLY A 235 -19.83 7.24 -5.37
N LYS A 236 -19.61 7.42 -6.67
CA LYS A 236 -20.06 8.58 -7.44
C LYS A 236 -20.94 8.11 -8.58
N HIS A 237 -22.20 8.54 -8.56
CA HIS A 237 -23.16 8.22 -9.62
C HIS A 237 -23.08 9.27 -10.74
N SER A 238 -23.44 8.91 -11.98
CA SER A 238 -23.45 9.80 -13.16
C SER A 238 -24.19 11.12 -12.93
N LYS A 239 -25.38 11.02 -12.32
CA LYS A 239 -26.24 12.14 -11.89
C LYS A 239 -25.64 13.11 -10.86
N SER A 240 -24.48 12.80 -10.25
CA SER A 240 -23.83 13.73 -9.30
C SER A 240 -23.16 14.92 -9.98
N PHE A 241 -22.74 14.78 -11.24
CA PHE A 241 -21.92 15.75 -11.97
C PHE A 241 -20.69 16.24 -11.17
N ALA A 242 -20.23 15.45 -10.20
CA ALA A 242 -19.15 15.84 -9.30
C ALA A 242 -17.79 15.44 -9.87
N ASP A 243 -16.79 16.31 -9.65
CA ASP A 243 -15.40 15.93 -9.85
C ASP A 243 -14.92 15.10 -8.66
N MET A 244 -14.40 13.90 -8.92
CA MET A 244 -13.97 12.97 -7.87
C MET A 244 -12.88 13.60 -6.99
N TYR A 245 -11.94 14.35 -7.56
CA TYR A 245 -10.81 14.89 -6.82
C TYR A 245 -11.15 16.23 -6.18
N ALA A 246 -11.59 17.20 -6.99
CA ALA A 246 -11.78 18.58 -6.56
C ALA A 246 -13.05 18.78 -5.71
N ARG A 247 -14.12 18.01 -5.94
CA ARG A 247 -15.42 18.19 -5.25
C ARG A 247 -15.72 17.09 -4.23
N VAL A 248 -15.28 15.85 -4.46
CA VAL A 248 -15.49 14.75 -3.51
C VAL A 248 -14.33 14.65 -2.53
N LEU A 249 -13.14 14.24 -2.99
CA LEU A 249 -12.01 13.97 -2.11
C LEU A 249 -11.49 15.23 -1.40
N LYS A 250 -11.21 16.32 -2.12
CA LYS A 250 -10.66 17.55 -1.53
C LYS A 250 -11.56 18.14 -0.44
N ASN A 251 -12.87 18.19 -0.70
CA ASN A 251 -13.84 18.71 0.28
C ASN A 251 -14.01 17.77 1.46
N LYS A 252 -13.97 16.45 1.23
CA LYS A 252 -14.14 15.48 2.30
C LYS A 252 -12.95 15.44 3.25
N PHE A 253 -11.74 15.47 2.70
CA PHE A 253 -10.52 15.37 3.48
C PHE A 253 -10.00 16.72 3.97
N ALA A 254 -10.45 17.83 3.36
CA ALA A 254 -9.98 19.17 3.65
C ALA A 254 -8.43 19.19 3.71
N ALA A 255 -7.82 18.77 2.61
CA ALA A 255 -6.38 18.54 2.51
C ALA A 255 -5.87 18.76 1.09
N ASN A 256 -4.56 19.02 0.96
CA ASN A 256 -3.90 19.04 -0.33
C ASN A 256 -3.89 17.63 -0.93
N ILE A 257 -4.03 17.54 -2.25
CA ILE A 257 -4.09 16.28 -2.97
C ILE A 257 -3.06 16.27 -4.10
N ARG A 258 -2.23 15.23 -4.17
CA ARG A 258 -1.43 14.89 -5.35
C ARG A 258 -2.09 13.76 -6.13
N ILE A 259 -2.19 13.87 -7.45
CA ILE A 259 -2.93 12.92 -8.30
C ILE A 259 -2.07 12.32 -9.40
N TRP A 260 -2.14 10.99 -9.57
CA TRP A 260 -1.59 10.28 -10.72
C TRP A 260 -2.61 10.33 -11.85
N ALA A 261 -2.56 11.41 -12.64
CA ALA A 261 -3.56 11.70 -13.67
C ALA A 261 -2.91 12.07 -15.02
N PRO A 262 -3.56 11.76 -16.16
CA PRO A 262 -3.03 12.07 -17.48
C PRO A 262 -2.66 13.55 -17.66
N SER A 263 -1.65 13.79 -18.49
CA SER A 263 -1.28 15.14 -18.92
C SER A 263 -2.32 15.67 -19.91
N ASP A 264 -3.38 16.30 -19.42
CA ASP A 264 -4.32 17.04 -20.24
C ASP A 264 -4.13 18.57 -20.14
N THR A 265 -4.54 19.29 -21.18
CA THR A 265 -4.42 20.76 -21.26
C THR A 265 -5.55 21.48 -20.52
N ARG A 266 -6.67 20.79 -20.27
CA ARG A 266 -7.90 21.37 -19.69
C ARG A 266 -7.96 21.22 -18.17
N SER A 267 -7.61 20.06 -17.61
CA SER A 267 -7.59 19.84 -16.16
C SER A 267 -6.21 20.17 -15.58
N LYS A 268 -5.95 21.46 -15.41
CA LYS A 268 -4.72 21.97 -14.77
C LYS A 268 -4.73 21.73 -13.26
N SER A 269 -3.54 21.69 -12.66
CA SER A 269 -3.40 21.72 -11.20
C SER A 269 -4.10 22.96 -10.62
N ILE A 270 -4.80 22.79 -9.49
CA ILE A 270 -5.44 23.87 -8.75
C ILE A 270 -4.50 24.30 -7.63
N CYS A 271 -3.91 25.48 -7.80
CA CYS A 271 -2.85 25.98 -6.93
C CYS A 271 -3.29 27.09 -5.98
N LYS A 272 -4.48 27.67 -6.22
CA LYS A 272 -5.06 28.75 -5.43
C LYS A 272 -6.13 28.20 -4.47
N GLY A 273 -6.30 28.88 -3.34
CA GLY A 273 -7.23 28.50 -2.27
C GLY A 273 -6.57 27.69 -1.14
N GLN A 274 -7.37 27.37 -0.12
CA GLN A 274 -6.88 26.72 1.11
C GLN A 274 -6.25 25.35 0.88
N TYR A 275 -6.81 24.56 -0.05
CA TYR A 275 -6.33 23.22 -0.37
C TYR A 275 -6.05 23.09 -1.87
N GLN A 276 -4.85 22.61 -2.17
CA GLN A 276 -4.34 22.50 -3.53
C GLN A 276 -4.57 21.10 -4.10
N LEU A 277 -4.70 21.02 -5.43
CA LEU A 277 -4.81 19.78 -6.18
C LEU A 277 -3.73 19.78 -7.26
N ARG A 278 -2.72 18.94 -7.12
CA ARG A 278 -1.52 18.94 -7.98
C ARG A 278 -1.37 17.63 -8.73
N LYS A 279 -1.09 17.69 -10.03
CA LYS A 279 -0.71 16.50 -10.81
C LYS A 279 0.71 16.05 -10.44
N ILE A 280 0.90 14.75 -10.33
CA ILE A 280 2.23 14.12 -10.18
C ILE A 280 2.91 14.16 -11.55
N ALA A 281 4.20 14.47 -11.56
CA ALA A 281 5.00 14.49 -12.79
C ALA A 281 5.11 13.08 -13.41
N SER A 282 4.99 13.00 -14.73
CA SER A 282 5.18 11.78 -15.53
C SER A 282 6.41 11.96 -16.43
N PRO A 283 7.30 10.96 -16.56
CA PRO A 283 7.27 9.66 -15.88
C PRO A 283 7.71 9.73 -14.41
N MET A 284 7.42 8.69 -13.63
CA MET A 284 7.88 8.54 -12.23
C MET A 284 8.50 7.15 -11.99
N GLN A 285 9.28 7.00 -10.91
CA GLN A 285 9.75 5.69 -10.43
C GLN A 285 8.74 5.13 -9.44
N PHE A 286 7.98 4.11 -9.83
CA PHE A 286 6.94 3.50 -9.00
C PHE A 286 7.18 2.00 -8.87
N ALA A 287 7.25 1.51 -7.63
CA ALA A 287 7.52 0.11 -7.31
C ALA A 287 8.72 -0.47 -8.09
N GLY A 288 9.83 0.28 -8.13
CA GLY A 288 11.07 -0.14 -8.81
C GLY A 288 11.06 -0.08 -10.33
N SER A 289 10.00 0.45 -10.96
CA SER A 289 9.90 0.61 -12.41
C SER A 289 9.63 2.06 -12.81
N GLN A 290 10.19 2.50 -13.96
CA GLN A 290 9.83 3.78 -14.53
C GLN A 290 8.49 3.67 -15.26
N VAL A 291 7.51 4.48 -14.85
CA VAL A 291 6.15 4.42 -15.35
C VAL A 291 5.74 5.78 -15.90
N SER A 292 5.29 5.80 -17.15
CA SER A 292 4.61 6.94 -17.75
C SER A 292 3.11 6.82 -17.50
N ARG A 293 2.45 7.94 -17.16
CA ARG A 293 1.02 7.97 -16.88
C ARG A 293 0.19 7.43 -18.05
N GLU A 294 0.58 7.69 -19.28
CA GLU A 294 -0.14 7.29 -20.49
C GLU A 294 -0.13 5.76 -20.71
N ALA A 295 0.84 5.06 -20.12
CA ALA A 295 0.96 3.60 -20.18
C ALA A 295 0.35 2.91 -18.94
N ASP A 296 -0.24 3.64 -18.00
CA ASP A 296 -0.75 3.09 -16.74
C ASP A 296 -2.29 3.15 -16.71
N SER A 297 -2.93 2.05 -16.35
CA SER A 297 -4.39 2.02 -16.12
C SER A 297 -4.75 2.38 -14.67
N ALA A 298 -3.79 2.30 -13.75
CA ALA A 298 -4.00 2.68 -12.36
C ALA A 298 -4.20 4.20 -12.21
N ARG A 299 -5.14 4.57 -11.34
CA ARG A 299 -5.42 5.96 -10.97
C ARG A 299 -5.43 6.04 -9.46
N TRP A 300 -4.66 6.95 -8.90
CA TRP A 300 -4.58 7.08 -7.47
C TRP A 300 -4.23 8.51 -7.05
N ALA A 301 -4.50 8.81 -5.79
CA ALA A 301 -4.26 10.12 -5.20
C ALA A 301 -3.68 9.99 -3.79
N LEU A 302 -2.79 10.93 -3.46
CA LEU A 302 -2.24 11.11 -2.12
C LEU A 302 -2.97 12.26 -1.44
N ILE A 303 -3.46 12.02 -0.24
CA ILE A 303 -4.06 13.05 0.62
C ILE A 303 -3.00 13.49 1.63
N GLU A 304 -2.45 14.68 1.43
CA GLU A 304 -1.33 15.18 2.23
C GLU A 304 -1.75 15.57 3.65
N GLY A 305 -0.92 15.23 4.63
CA GLY A 305 -1.22 15.47 6.05
C GLY A 305 -2.30 14.54 6.64
N LYS A 306 -2.78 13.55 5.87
CA LYS A 306 -3.77 12.56 6.32
C LYS A 306 -3.28 11.11 6.23
N ASN A 307 -2.02 10.88 5.85
CA ASN A 307 -1.45 9.54 5.65
C ASN A 307 -2.34 8.60 4.82
N THR A 308 -3.02 9.17 3.81
CA THR A 308 -4.08 8.47 3.09
C THR A 308 -3.75 8.36 1.60
N VAL A 309 -3.87 7.15 1.07
CA VAL A 309 -3.78 6.85 -0.38
C VAL A 309 -5.16 6.45 -0.88
N CYS A 310 -5.62 7.06 -1.96
CA CYS A 310 -6.90 6.74 -2.58
C CYS A 310 -6.69 6.07 -3.93
N PHE A 311 -7.18 4.85 -4.10
CA PHE A 311 -7.29 4.18 -5.40
C PHE A 311 -8.61 4.57 -6.06
N THR A 312 -8.58 5.06 -7.30
CA THR A 312 -9.75 5.64 -7.96
C THR A 312 -10.03 4.99 -9.31
N THR A 313 -11.27 5.12 -9.80
CA THR A 313 -11.63 4.68 -11.16
C THR A 313 -11.80 5.84 -12.14
N ASN A 314 -12.01 7.07 -11.64
CA ASN A 314 -12.16 8.25 -12.49
C ASN A 314 -10.81 8.89 -12.84
N ASP A 315 -10.66 9.29 -14.10
CA ASP A 315 -9.58 10.19 -14.51
C ASP A 315 -9.84 11.63 -13.99
N TYR A 316 -8.79 12.44 -13.93
CA TYR A 316 -8.94 13.88 -13.66
C TYR A 316 -9.18 14.64 -14.97
N LYS A 317 -10.38 14.50 -15.53
CA LYS A 317 -10.80 15.15 -16.80
C LYS A 317 -12.18 15.77 -16.66
N MET A 318 -12.44 16.84 -17.40
CA MET A 318 -13.74 17.54 -17.33
C MET A 318 -14.95 16.66 -17.67
N ASN A 319 -14.81 15.71 -18.59
CA ASN A 319 -15.88 14.77 -18.97
C ASN A 319 -16.16 13.71 -17.90
N GLU A 320 -15.21 13.42 -17.02
CA GLU A 320 -15.35 12.43 -15.94
C GLU A 320 -16.38 12.84 -14.89
N LYS A 321 -16.83 14.10 -14.87
CA LYS A 321 -17.93 14.55 -14.00
C LYS A 321 -19.21 13.76 -14.21
N ARG A 322 -19.50 13.36 -15.46
CA ARG A 322 -20.70 12.59 -15.86
C ARG A 322 -20.49 11.08 -15.81
N ILE A 323 -19.25 10.63 -15.67
CA ILE A 323 -18.88 9.23 -15.61
C ILE A 323 -18.97 8.79 -14.15
N PRO A 324 -19.76 7.76 -13.79
CA PRO A 324 -19.75 7.22 -12.45
C PRO A 324 -18.36 6.70 -12.07
N GLY A 325 -18.09 6.54 -10.79
CA GLY A 325 -16.81 5.97 -10.35
C GLY A 325 -16.64 5.96 -8.86
N ALA A 326 -15.43 5.60 -8.43
CA ALA A 326 -15.12 5.37 -7.04
C ALA A 326 -13.76 5.89 -6.63
N ALA A 327 -13.62 6.02 -5.32
CA ALA A 327 -12.35 6.11 -4.64
C ALA A 327 -12.38 5.20 -3.41
N VAL A 328 -11.41 4.31 -3.26
CA VAL A 328 -11.18 3.55 -2.04
C VAL A 328 -9.92 4.10 -1.39
N CYS A 329 -10.11 4.82 -0.29
CA CYS A 329 -9.06 5.52 0.42
C CYS A 329 -8.63 4.76 1.67
N LEU A 330 -7.34 4.52 1.78
CA LEU A 330 -6.68 3.81 2.85
C LEU A 330 -5.87 4.79 3.68
N GLU A 331 -6.14 4.85 4.98
CA GLU A 331 -5.29 5.54 5.95
C GLU A 331 -4.22 4.58 6.49
N ASN A 332 -2.99 4.71 6.02
CA ASN A 332 -1.84 3.96 6.50
C ASN A 332 -0.55 4.72 6.18
N ALA A 333 0.19 5.14 7.22
CA ALA A 333 1.40 5.96 7.07
C ALA A 333 2.51 5.27 6.27
N GLY A 334 2.64 3.95 6.39
CA GLY A 334 3.62 3.16 5.68
C GLY A 334 3.33 3.08 4.18
N VAL A 335 2.10 2.71 3.82
CA VAL A 335 1.66 2.69 2.42
C VAL A 335 1.71 4.09 1.82
N TYR A 336 1.28 5.11 2.57
CA TYR A 336 1.39 6.51 2.15
C TYR A 336 2.83 6.93 1.84
N THR A 337 3.79 6.52 2.69
CA THR A 337 5.22 6.79 2.47
C THR A 337 5.71 6.11 1.20
N ALA A 338 5.35 4.85 0.96
CA ALA A 338 5.74 4.11 -0.23
C ALA A 338 5.23 4.75 -1.54
N PHE A 339 3.99 5.24 -1.56
CA PHE A 339 3.44 5.97 -2.72
C PHE A 339 4.05 7.39 -2.84
N THR A 340 4.32 8.05 -1.72
CA THR A 340 4.93 9.39 -1.70
C THR A 340 6.36 9.39 -2.24
N ALA A 341 7.13 8.34 -1.96
CA ALA A 341 8.50 8.17 -2.46
C ALA A 341 8.54 8.16 -4.00
N ALA A 342 7.54 7.55 -4.64
CA ALA A 342 7.41 7.55 -6.10
C ALA A 342 6.96 8.89 -6.67
N ALA A 343 6.09 9.60 -5.94
CA ALA A 343 5.55 10.89 -6.34
C ALA A 343 6.52 12.07 -6.12
N PHE A 344 7.83 11.82 -6.09
CA PHE A 344 8.84 12.85 -5.86
C PHE A 344 8.96 13.76 -7.10
N ASN A 345 8.60 15.04 -6.94
CA ASN A 345 8.40 15.97 -8.04
C ASN A 345 9.73 16.44 -8.65
N GLY A 346 10.05 15.96 -9.85
CA GLY A 346 10.73 16.79 -10.85
C GLY A 346 9.73 17.79 -11.45
N PHE A 347 9.84 19.07 -11.10
CA PHE A 347 9.29 20.21 -11.84
C PHE A 347 7.77 20.31 -12.16
N ALA A 348 6.87 19.63 -11.47
CA ALA A 348 5.43 19.94 -11.53
C ALA A 348 5.04 20.98 -10.45
N PHE A 349 5.69 22.15 -10.46
CA PHE A 349 5.32 23.22 -9.54
C PHE A 349 4.07 23.94 -10.04
N CYS A 350 3.13 24.20 -9.12
CA CYS A 350 2.27 25.36 -9.23
C CYS A 350 3.18 26.56 -9.52
N PRO A 351 2.98 27.31 -10.62
CA PRO A 351 3.72 28.56 -10.80
C PRO A 351 3.53 29.36 -9.53
N PHE A 352 4.62 29.61 -8.80
CA PHE A 352 4.59 30.64 -7.78
C PHE A 352 4.25 31.93 -8.54
N ASP A 353 3.15 32.60 -8.17
CA ASP A 353 2.95 34.00 -8.51
C ASP A 353 4.14 34.74 -7.90
N PHE A 354 5.17 35.00 -8.70
CA PHE A 354 6.38 35.72 -8.27
C PHE A 354 6.05 37.17 -7.85
N ASP A 355 4.85 37.65 -8.16
CA ASP A 355 4.40 39.01 -7.88
C ASP A 355 4.00 39.24 -6.41
N GLU A 356 3.69 38.19 -5.63
CA GLU A 356 3.26 38.35 -4.22
C GLU A 356 4.42 38.21 -3.21
N LEU A 357 5.58 37.70 -3.63
CA LEU A 357 6.75 37.51 -2.79
C LEU A 357 7.70 38.72 -2.76
N LEU A 358 7.63 39.61 -3.76
CA LEU A 358 8.45 40.83 -3.79
C LEU A 358 7.99 41.92 -2.81
N ILE A 359 6.77 41.84 -2.27
CA ILE A 359 6.25 42.85 -1.33
C ILE A 359 6.50 42.48 0.13
N ASN A 360 6.64 41.19 0.47
CA ASN A 360 6.85 40.73 1.85
C ASN A 360 8.28 40.25 2.18
N TYR A 361 9.17 40.08 1.20
CA TYR A 361 10.56 39.64 1.45
C TYR A 361 11.54 40.76 1.77
N SER A 362 11.05 41.97 2.04
CA SER A 362 11.87 43.10 2.50
C SER A 362 12.08 43.09 4.03
N ILE A 363 11.38 42.23 4.78
CA ILE A 363 11.40 42.24 6.25
C ILE A 363 11.27 40.80 6.80
N SER A 364 12.39 40.07 6.95
CA SER A 364 12.50 38.94 7.93
C SER A 364 13.82 38.14 7.87
N VAL A 365 14.72 38.42 6.91
CA VAL A 365 16.07 37.82 6.91
C VAL A 365 16.93 38.17 8.16
N PRO A 366 16.71 39.28 8.92
CA PRO A 366 17.53 39.53 10.11
C PRO A 366 17.25 38.56 11.28
N HIS A 367 16.05 37.97 11.37
CA HIS A 367 15.62 37.24 12.57
C HIS A 367 16.11 35.78 12.61
N PHE A 368 16.22 35.16 11.43
CA PHE A 368 16.74 33.79 11.31
C PHE A 368 18.25 33.73 11.56
N CYS A 369 18.98 34.77 11.13
CA CYS A 369 20.42 34.89 11.37
C CYS A 369 20.74 35.13 12.86
N HIS A 370 19.95 35.97 13.54
CA HIS A 370 20.18 36.32 14.94
C HIS A 370 19.93 35.17 15.93
N THR A 371 19.07 34.21 15.56
CA THR A 371 18.74 33.03 16.39
C THR A 371 19.82 31.95 16.31
N LEU A 372 20.50 31.82 15.16
CA LEU A 372 21.63 30.91 14.99
C LEU A 372 22.94 31.46 15.60
N LEU A 373 23.10 32.79 15.65
CA LEU A 373 24.25 33.47 16.26
C LEU A 373 24.34 33.33 17.79
N THR A 374 23.23 33.03 18.48
CA THR A 374 23.21 32.91 19.95
C THR A 374 23.47 31.48 20.45
N TYR A 375 23.44 30.47 19.58
CA TYR A 375 23.58 29.06 19.95
C TYR A 375 25.03 28.51 19.87
N PHE A 376 25.94 29.23 19.21
CA PHE A 376 27.35 28.83 19.06
C PHE A 376 28.29 29.92 19.57
N SER A 377 28.59 29.91 20.86
CA SER A 377 29.63 30.74 21.46
C SER A 377 31.00 30.06 21.35
N ASN A 378 31.64 30.10 20.17
CA ASN A 378 33.09 29.89 20.07
C ASN A 378 33.67 30.55 18.81
N SER A 379 34.69 31.40 19.02
CA SER A 379 35.16 32.42 18.06
C SER A 379 35.86 31.89 16.80
N PHE A 380 35.90 30.57 16.58
CA PHE A 380 36.55 29.97 15.40
C PHE A 380 35.57 29.66 14.26
N PHE A 381 34.26 29.56 14.55
CA PHE A 381 33.22 29.24 13.57
C PHE A 381 32.67 30.47 12.82
N MET A 382 32.87 31.67 13.36
CA MET A 382 32.26 32.91 12.87
C MET A 382 32.73 33.29 11.45
N ASN A 383 34.01 33.12 11.14
CA ASN A 383 34.55 33.54 9.84
C ASN A 383 34.18 32.61 8.68
N TYR A 384 33.88 31.33 8.94
CA TYR A 384 33.58 30.36 7.88
C TYR A 384 32.11 30.36 7.46
N LEU A 385 31.19 30.61 8.41
CA LEU A 385 29.75 30.68 8.14
C LEU A 385 29.39 31.98 7.39
N GLU A 386 30.07 33.09 7.70
CA GLU A 386 29.91 34.36 6.96
C GLU A 386 30.31 34.23 5.48
N LEU A 387 31.39 33.48 5.18
CA LEU A 387 31.82 33.21 3.80
C LEU A 387 30.83 32.32 3.02
N CYS A 388 30.25 31.31 3.66
CA CYS A 388 29.23 30.45 3.05
C CYS A 388 27.92 31.21 2.79
N CYS A 389 27.48 32.07 3.71
CA CYS A 389 26.30 32.92 3.53
C CYS A 389 26.52 34.01 2.48
N ALA A 390 27.70 34.65 2.45
CA ALA A 390 28.05 35.66 1.45
C ALA A 390 28.08 35.07 0.03
N TYR A 391 28.61 33.85 -0.15
CA TYR A 391 28.63 33.17 -1.45
C TYR A 391 27.21 32.79 -1.93
N PHE A 392 26.34 32.32 -1.02
CA PHE A 392 24.95 31.99 -1.34
C PHE A 392 24.11 33.24 -1.71
N ILE A 393 24.44 34.41 -1.13
CA ILE A 393 23.84 35.71 -1.47
C ILE A 393 24.35 36.19 -2.85
N ILE A 394 25.64 36.03 -3.16
CA ILE A 394 26.22 36.45 -4.45
C ILE A 394 25.67 35.59 -5.60
N VAL A 395 25.50 34.28 -5.40
CA VAL A 395 24.94 33.36 -6.39
C VAL A 395 23.46 33.64 -6.69
N ASN A 396 22.67 34.08 -5.70
CA ASN A 396 21.27 34.46 -5.93
C ASN A 396 21.10 35.88 -6.50
N LYS A 397 22.05 36.79 -6.27
CA LYS A 397 21.98 38.19 -6.74
C LYS A 397 22.41 38.37 -8.20
N PHE A 398 23.19 37.43 -8.75
CA PHE A 398 23.60 37.44 -10.17
C PHE A 398 22.87 36.36 -10.98
N ASN A 399 21.76 36.77 -11.60
CA ASN A 399 20.94 35.99 -12.52
C ASN A 399 21.69 35.68 -13.84
N MET A 400 22.67 34.77 -13.84
CA MET A 400 23.43 34.40 -15.04
C MET A 400 22.98 33.06 -15.62
N LYS A 401 22.43 33.13 -16.84
CA LYS A 401 22.25 31.98 -17.76
C LYS A 401 23.63 31.37 -18.07
N TRP A 402 23.85 30.09 -17.75
CA TRP A 402 25.06 29.37 -18.14
C TRP A 402 24.73 28.14 -19.00
N THR A 403 25.51 27.94 -20.06
CA THR A 403 25.44 26.81 -21.00
C THR A 403 26.30 25.61 -20.54
N SER A 404 25.92 24.42 -21.04
CA SER A 404 26.17 23.06 -20.52
C SER A 404 27.63 22.65 -20.21
N SER A 405 28.66 23.28 -20.76
CA SER A 405 30.06 22.81 -20.58
C SER A 405 30.74 23.27 -19.28
N LYS A 406 30.26 24.33 -18.62
CA LYS A 406 30.84 24.84 -17.34
C LYS A 406 30.28 24.18 -16.07
N ILE A 407 29.22 23.38 -16.20
CA ILE A 407 28.58 22.67 -15.07
C ILE A 407 29.47 21.52 -14.56
N LYS A 408 30.20 20.82 -15.46
CA LYS A 408 31.06 19.68 -15.08
C LYS A 408 32.26 20.06 -14.22
N LEU A 409 32.87 21.24 -14.43
CA LEU A 409 34.05 21.66 -13.65
C LEU A 409 33.68 22.09 -12.21
N ASN A 410 32.49 22.68 -12.02
CA ASN A 410 32.02 23.13 -10.71
C ASN A 410 31.45 22.00 -9.83
N LEU A 411 30.84 20.97 -10.43
CA LEU A 411 30.39 19.78 -9.69
C LEU A 411 31.55 18.94 -9.14
N ILE A 412 32.67 18.86 -9.87
CA ILE A 412 33.88 18.16 -9.41
C ILE A 412 34.54 18.91 -8.25
N SER A 413 34.62 20.25 -8.32
CA SER A 413 35.13 21.09 -7.23
C SER A 413 34.26 20.99 -5.96
N MET A 414 32.92 21.01 -6.12
CA MET A 414 31.97 20.85 -5.01
C MET A 414 32.06 19.45 -4.36
N TYR A 415 32.24 18.40 -5.16
CA TYR A 415 32.40 17.03 -4.64
C TYR A 415 33.70 16.87 -3.84
N ILE A 416 34.81 17.45 -4.31
CA ILE A 416 36.11 17.43 -3.60
C ILE A 416 36.02 18.18 -2.27
N LEU A 417 35.35 19.33 -2.22
CA LEU A 417 35.14 20.11 -0.98
C LEU A 417 34.28 19.36 0.04
N ILE A 418 33.25 18.63 -0.41
CA ILE A 418 32.40 17.82 0.47
C ILE A 418 33.18 16.62 1.04
N GLU A 419 33.97 15.92 0.23
CA GLU A 419 34.81 14.80 0.68
C GLU A 419 35.88 15.24 1.70
N ILE A 420 36.52 16.40 1.48
CA ILE A 420 37.50 16.97 2.43
C ILE A 420 36.82 17.32 3.77
N CYS A 421 35.59 17.85 3.74
CA CYS A 421 34.82 18.14 4.95
C CYS A 421 34.43 16.87 5.72
N ILE A 422 34.10 15.77 5.03
CA ILE A 422 33.77 14.48 5.66
C ILE A 422 35.02 13.83 6.27
N GLN A 423 36.17 13.91 5.60
CA GLN A 423 37.45 13.38 6.12
C GLN A 423 37.94 14.16 7.35
N LEU A 424 37.78 15.48 7.38
CA LEU A 424 38.11 16.29 8.56
C LEU A 424 37.16 16.01 9.74
N PHE A 425 35.87 15.80 9.48
CA PHE A 425 34.89 15.48 10.52
C PHE A 425 35.16 14.10 11.18
N THR A 426 35.57 13.11 10.39
CA THR A 426 35.91 11.76 10.88
C THR A 426 37.23 11.74 11.67
N LEU A 427 38.24 12.54 11.28
CA LEU A 427 39.46 12.72 12.09
C LEU A 427 39.17 13.36 13.46
N ILE A 428 38.29 14.37 13.51
CA ILE A 428 37.92 15.06 14.76
C ILE A 428 37.15 14.13 15.71
N LEU A 429 36.33 13.21 15.19
CA LEU A 429 35.66 12.18 15.99
C LEU A 429 36.63 11.11 16.52
N ALA A 430 37.64 10.71 15.71
CA ALA A 430 38.68 9.79 16.15
C ALA A 430 39.55 10.39 17.27
N GLN A 431 39.84 11.69 17.21
CA GLN A 431 40.59 12.41 18.24
C GLN A 431 39.82 12.47 19.58
N ARG A 432 38.48 12.62 19.54
CA ARG A 432 37.62 12.57 20.74
C ARG A 432 37.47 11.18 21.35
N TYR A 433 37.75 10.11 20.61
CA TYR A 433 37.67 8.72 21.11
C TYR A 433 38.97 8.30 21.82
N LEU A 434 40.11 8.88 21.44
CA LEU A 434 41.42 8.64 22.07
C LEU A 434 41.63 9.40 23.38
N ASP A 435 40.91 10.50 23.63
CA ASP A 435 40.97 11.27 24.90
C ASP A 435 40.06 10.71 26.02
N ARG A 436 39.36 9.59 25.80
CA ARG A 436 38.42 9.00 26.77
C ARG A 436 38.88 7.67 27.40
N SER A 437 40.12 7.24 27.18
CA SER A 437 40.64 5.93 27.62
C SER A 437 41.74 5.99 28.71
N LEU A 438 41.99 7.14 29.34
CA LEU A 438 42.75 7.20 30.59
C LEU A 438 41.82 7.45 31.78
N ILE A 439 42.05 6.71 32.89
CA ILE A 439 41.28 6.58 34.15
C ILE A 439 40.24 5.44 34.04
N THR A 440 40.40 4.23 34.59
CA THR A 440 41.03 3.80 35.86
C THR A 440 41.38 2.31 35.83
N THR A 441 42.58 1.97 36.30
CA THR A 441 43.00 0.60 36.63
C THR A 441 43.14 0.46 38.16
N THR A 442 43.14 -0.79 38.65
CA THR A 442 43.51 -1.34 39.97
C THR A 442 42.31 -1.66 40.89
N LYS A 443 42.12 -2.85 41.47
CA LYS A 443 42.92 -4.06 41.82
C LYS A 443 41.95 -5.26 41.74
N GLY A 444 42.29 -6.54 41.66
CA GLY A 444 43.53 -7.28 41.81
C GLY A 444 43.17 -8.77 41.73
N ILE A 445 44.14 -9.55 41.29
CA ILE A 445 44.11 -11.00 41.15
C ILE A 445 43.89 -11.64 42.53
N VAL A 446 42.78 -12.36 42.71
CA VAL A 446 42.75 -13.59 43.51
C VAL A 446 41.94 -14.60 42.72
N SER A 447 42.66 -15.57 42.19
CA SER A 447 42.21 -16.68 41.37
C SER A 447 41.29 -17.64 42.12
N GLU A 448 40.59 -18.46 41.34
CA GLU A 448 40.55 -19.91 41.59
C GLU A 448 39.88 -20.46 42.86
N ILE A 449 39.10 -19.71 43.64
CA ILE A 449 38.37 -20.29 44.79
C ILE A 449 36.90 -19.85 44.81
N SER A 450 36.15 -20.23 43.77
CA SER A 450 34.77 -20.72 43.92
C SER A 450 34.31 -21.48 42.67
N LYS A 451 35.19 -22.34 42.16
CA LYS A 451 34.82 -23.55 41.39
C LYS A 451 34.21 -24.62 42.31
N VAL A 452 33.58 -24.23 43.43
CA VAL A 452 33.15 -25.14 44.53
C VAL A 452 31.65 -25.05 44.85
N ILE A 453 30.85 -24.23 44.14
CA ILE A 453 29.37 -24.33 44.22
C ILE A 453 28.79 -24.63 42.83
N GLN A 454 29.45 -25.55 42.13
CA GLN A 454 28.83 -26.38 41.11
C GLN A 454 28.48 -27.70 41.80
N MET A 455 27.39 -27.73 42.55
CA MET A 455 26.74 -28.96 42.99
C MET A 455 25.44 -28.59 43.68
N LEU A 456 24.33 -28.68 42.95
CA LEU A 456 23.15 -29.49 43.29
C LEU A 456 21.90 -28.98 42.55
N PHE A 457 21.37 -29.86 41.69
CA PHE A 457 20.05 -29.86 41.04
C PHE A 457 19.81 -28.93 39.84
N THR A 458 20.19 -29.38 38.65
CA THR A 458 19.59 -28.94 37.38
C THR A 458 18.44 -29.89 37.00
N THR A 459 17.21 -29.40 37.09
CA THR A 459 16.02 -30.10 36.58
C THR A 459 16.01 -29.97 35.05
N ALA A 460 15.95 -31.08 34.32
CA ALA A 460 15.81 -31.08 32.87
C ALA A 460 14.32 -31.11 32.50
N ILE A 461 13.83 -30.04 31.86
CA ILE A 461 12.48 -29.98 31.29
C ILE A 461 12.58 -30.28 29.79
N LEU A 462 11.87 -31.31 29.34
CA LEU A 462 11.84 -31.76 27.94
C LEU A 462 10.44 -31.46 27.37
N ILE A 463 10.34 -30.46 26.50
CA ILE A 463 9.06 -30.09 25.87
C ILE A 463 9.01 -30.74 24.48
N LEU A 464 8.06 -31.64 24.28
CA LEU A 464 7.80 -32.30 23.00
C LEU A 464 6.51 -31.73 22.42
N ILE A 465 6.61 -31.00 21.32
CA ILE A 465 5.46 -30.39 20.63
C ILE A 465 5.08 -31.31 19.46
N SER A 466 3.84 -31.81 19.48
CA SER A 466 3.26 -32.59 18.39
C SER A 466 2.24 -31.71 17.65
N LEU A 467 2.57 -31.26 16.43
CA LEU A 467 1.61 -30.59 15.56
C LEU A 467 0.83 -31.62 14.73
N LYS A 468 -0.51 -31.61 14.85
CA LYS A 468 -1.40 -32.26 13.90
C LYS A 468 -2.09 -31.18 13.07
N THR A 469 -1.75 -31.07 11.80
CA THR A 469 -2.48 -30.22 10.84
C THR A 469 -3.64 -31.00 10.25
N CYS A 470 -4.82 -30.37 10.15
CA CYS A 470 -5.97 -30.95 9.47
C CYS A 470 -6.33 -30.06 8.28
N MET A 471 -6.23 -30.59 7.06
CA MET A 471 -7.01 -30.09 5.93
C MET A 471 -8.32 -30.85 5.94
N ALA A 472 -9.45 -30.17 6.13
CA ALA A 472 -10.74 -30.78 5.88
C ALA A 472 -10.92 -30.88 4.36
N GLN A 473 -10.41 -31.95 3.76
CA GLN A 473 -10.95 -32.48 2.52
C GLN A 473 -12.09 -33.41 2.90
N VAL A 474 -13.23 -33.25 2.22
CA VAL A 474 -14.35 -34.20 2.30
C VAL A 474 -13.77 -35.60 2.05
N ALA A 475 -14.07 -36.56 2.93
CA ALA A 475 -13.61 -37.93 2.78
C ALA A 475 -14.43 -38.62 1.68
N THR A 476 -13.88 -38.72 0.47
CA THR A 476 -14.35 -39.66 -0.56
C THR A 476 -13.39 -40.86 -0.61
N CYS A 477 -13.94 -42.06 -0.77
CA CYS A 477 -13.12 -43.25 -1.00
C CYS A 477 -12.62 -43.20 -2.45
N LYS A 478 -11.33 -43.48 -2.64
CA LYS A 478 -10.69 -43.53 -3.97
C LYS A 478 -10.16 -44.93 -4.23
N ASP A 479 -10.26 -45.39 -5.48
CA ASP A 479 -9.62 -46.64 -5.90
C ASP A 479 -8.11 -46.45 -6.14
N ASP A 480 -7.39 -47.56 -6.36
CA ASP A 480 -5.95 -47.55 -6.65
C ASP A 480 -5.58 -46.82 -7.98
N GLY A 481 -6.59 -46.32 -8.71
CA GLY A 481 -6.47 -45.48 -9.90
C GLY A 481 -6.88 -44.02 -9.70
N ASP A 482 -7.02 -43.55 -8.44
CA ASP A 482 -7.37 -42.18 -8.07
C ASP A 482 -8.76 -41.72 -8.59
N ARG A 483 -9.68 -42.67 -8.86
CA ARG A 483 -11.07 -42.38 -9.22
C ARG A 483 -11.96 -42.37 -7.97
N ASP A 484 -12.88 -41.41 -7.92
CA ASP A 484 -13.90 -41.35 -6.87
C ASP A 484 -14.85 -42.55 -7.02
N VAL A 485 -14.93 -43.39 -5.99
CA VAL A 485 -15.81 -44.56 -5.92
C VAL A 485 -16.94 -44.31 -4.92
N ASP A 486 -17.74 -43.28 -5.19
CA ASP A 486 -19.07 -43.13 -4.59
C ASP A 486 -20.10 -43.67 -5.59
N TRP A 487 -20.95 -44.61 -5.12
CA TRP A 487 -22.01 -45.27 -5.88
C TRP A 487 -23.31 -44.47 -5.83
#